data_AF-A0A8T8WDA2-F1
#
_entry.id   AF-A0A8T8WDA2-F1
#
_cell.length_a   1.000
_cell.length_b   1.000
_cell.length_c   1.000
_cell.angle_alpha   90.00
_cell.angle_beta   90.00
_cell.angle_gamma   90.00
#
_symmetry.space_group_name_H-M   'P 1'
#
loop_
_entity.id
_entity.type
_entity.pdbx_description
1 polymer ?
#
loop_
_entity_poly.entity_id
_entity_poly.type
_entity_poly.pdbx_seq_one_letter_code
_entity_poly.pdbx_strand_id
1 'polypeptide(L)'
;MPIDPSFEENREQVDEHEGHAVWGPVDEPEELGIHGTHVAVDFDICLADGACLEDCPVDVFEWVDSPGHPESELKADPANEDQCIDCMICVDVCPVDAIDVDAGRAGRI
;
A
#
# COMPACT_ATOMS: atom_id res chain seq x y z
N MET A 1 11.67 6.33 4.75
CA MET A 1 12.00 5.12 5.56
C MET A 1 11.19 3.98 4.97
N PRO A 2 11.59 2.72 5.09
CA PRO A 2 10.73 1.61 4.69
C PRO A 2 9.42 1.64 5.48
N ILE A 3 8.37 1.04 4.93
CA ILE A 3 7.12 0.78 5.64
C ILE A 3 7.40 0.03 6.96
N ASP A 4 6.64 0.34 8.01
CA ASP A 4 6.71 -0.39 9.28
C ASP A 4 5.96 -1.72 9.16
N PRO A 5 6.63 -2.89 9.15
CA PRO A 5 5.95 -4.17 8.99
C PRO A 5 5.06 -4.53 10.20
N SER A 6 5.11 -3.78 11.30
CA SER A 6 4.22 -3.95 12.46
C SER A 6 3.13 -2.89 12.54
N PHE A 7 2.82 -2.21 11.44
CA PHE A 7 1.88 -1.08 11.43
C PHE A 7 0.50 -1.42 12.04
N GLU A 8 0.01 -2.65 11.90
CA GLU A 8 -1.28 -3.09 12.47
C GLU A 8 -1.30 -3.10 14.01
N GLU A 9 -0.14 -3.16 14.65
CA GLU A 9 -0.01 -3.10 16.11
C GLU A 9 0.10 -1.65 16.62
N ASN A 10 0.50 -0.74 15.73
CA ASN A 10 1.05 0.57 16.07
C ASN A 10 0.18 1.73 15.59
N ARG A 11 -0.63 1.49 14.55
CA ARG A 11 -1.49 2.46 13.88
C ARG A 11 -2.95 2.07 14.08
N GLU A 12 -3.82 3.06 14.00
CA GLU A 12 -5.27 2.86 14.05
C GLU A 12 -5.81 2.76 12.62
N GLN A 13 -6.70 1.80 12.37
CA GLN A 13 -7.51 1.82 11.16
C GLN A 13 -8.47 3.02 11.27
N VAL A 14 -8.35 3.97 10.34
CA VAL A 14 -9.10 5.23 10.36
C VAL A 14 -10.13 5.32 9.25
N ASP A 15 -9.97 4.57 8.17
CA ASP A 15 -10.90 4.55 7.04
C ASP A 15 -10.88 3.21 6.27
N GLU A 16 -11.69 3.12 5.21
CA GLU A 16 -11.72 2.04 4.21
C GLU A 16 -11.71 2.66 2.80
N HIS A 17 -10.80 2.20 1.94
CA HIS A 17 -10.66 2.65 0.55
C HIS A 17 -10.91 1.45 -0.37
N GLU A 18 -11.93 1.55 -1.23
CA GLU A 18 -12.28 0.52 -2.24
C GLU A 18 -12.25 -0.94 -1.76
N GLY A 19 -12.61 -1.18 -0.50
CA GLY A 19 -12.70 -2.52 0.09
C GLY A 19 -11.45 -3.00 0.82
N HIS A 20 -10.45 -2.15 1.05
CA HIS A 20 -9.33 -2.43 1.94
C HIS A 20 -9.17 -1.36 3.04
N ALA A 21 -8.54 -1.74 4.15
CA ALA A 21 -8.36 -0.86 5.30
C ALA A 21 -7.35 0.27 5.03
N VAL A 22 -7.60 1.45 5.61
CA VAL A 22 -6.64 2.57 5.64
C VAL A 22 -6.18 2.82 7.07
N TRP A 23 -4.87 2.80 7.27
CA TRP A 23 -4.19 2.89 8.56
C TRP A 23 -3.52 4.26 8.71
N GLY A 24 -3.94 5.00 9.73
CA GLY A 24 -3.55 6.40 9.91
C GLY A 24 -2.10 6.61 10.39
N PRO A 25 -1.66 7.86 10.55
CA PRO A 25 -2.45 9.08 10.39
C PRO A 25 -2.85 9.37 8.94
N VAL A 26 -3.94 10.12 8.76
CA VAL A 26 -4.36 10.70 7.47
C VAL A 26 -4.64 12.19 7.73
N ASP A 27 -3.89 13.05 7.05
CA ASP A 27 -4.04 14.51 7.02
C ASP A 27 -3.82 14.97 5.56
N GLU A 28 -4.89 14.90 4.77
CA GLU A 28 -4.81 15.15 3.33
C GLU A 28 -4.42 16.61 3.02
N PRO A 29 -3.55 16.84 2.02
CA PRO A 29 -2.97 15.87 1.10
C PRO A 29 -1.57 15.38 1.51
N GLU A 30 -1.08 15.76 2.69
CA GLU A 30 0.33 15.62 3.07
C GLU A 30 0.65 14.27 3.72
N GLU A 31 -0.32 13.67 4.41
CA GLU A 31 -0.25 12.32 4.99
C GLU A 31 -1.49 11.53 4.56
N LEU A 32 -1.30 10.42 3.87
CA LEU A 32 -2.33 9.50 3.38
C LEU A 32 -2.28 8.14 4.08
N GLY A 33 -1.22 7.87 4.85
CA GLY A 33 -1.11 6.67 5.66
C GLY A 33 -0.84 5.41 4.83
N ILE A 34 -1.22 4.26 5.38
CA ILE A 34 -0.99 2.94 4.77
C ILE A 34 -2.32 2.36 4.29
N HIS A 35 -2.37 1.98 3.02
CA HIS A 35 -3.53 1.35 2.40
C HIS A 35 -3.30 -0.16 2.30
N GLY A 36 -4.30 -0.96 2.68
CA GLY A 36 -4.25 -2.43 2.65
C GLY A 36 -3.79 -3.08 3.95
N THR A 37 -4.04 -4.38 4.07
CA THR A 37 -3.71 -5.18 5.27
C THR A 37 -2.88 -6.41 4.91
N HIS A 38 -3.35 -7.23 3.97
CA HIS A 38 -2.59 -8.36 3.42
C HIS A 38 -1.45 -7.87 2.53
N VAL A 39 -1.77 -6.93 1.65
CA VAL A 39 -0.80 -6.19 0.84
C VAL A 39 -0.95 -4.73 1.22
N ALA A 40 0.01 -4.23 2.00
CA ALA A 40 -0.02 -2.88 2.52
C ALA A 40 0.93 -1.98 1.72
N VAL A 41 0.47 -0.80 1.33
CA VAL A 41 1.26 0.23 0.64
C VAL A 41 1.25 1.50 1.46
N ASP A 42 2.42 1.96 1.87
CA ASP A 42 2.60 3.24 2.55
C ASP A 42 2.57 4.38 1.51
N PHE A 43 1.45 5.10 1.47
CA PHE A 43 1.23 6.18 0.51
C PHE A 43 2.12 7.39 0.81
N ASP A 44 2.59 7.55 2.05
CA ASP A 44 3.44 8.66 2.47
C ASP A 44 4.87 8.55 1.92
N ILE A 45 5.26 7.37 1.42
CA ILE A 45 6.58 7.11 0.82
C ILE A 45 6.51 6.55 -0.61
N CYS A 46 5.33 6.11 -1.07
CA CYS A 46 5.15 5.64 -2.45
C CYS A 46 5.47 6.75 -3.46
N LEU A 47 6.41 6.48 -4.37
CA LEU A 47 6.89 7.44 -5.38
C LEU A 47 6.19 7.32 -6.74
N ALA A 48 5.17 6.47 -6.86
CA ALA A 48 4.57 6.09 -8.15
C ALA A 48 5.60 5.54 -9.17
N ASP A 49 6.55 4.72 -8.70
CA ASP A 49 7.57 4.09 -9.57
C ASP A 49 6.94 3.13 -10.61
N GLY A 50 5.94 2.35 -10.20
CA GLY A 50 5.13 1.53 -11.09
C GLY A 50 5.60 0.09 -11.27
N ALA A 51 6.80 -0.28 -10.84
CA ALA A 51 7.31 -1.66 -10.97
C ALA A 51 6.38 -2.71 -10.32
N CYS A 52 5.74 -2.38 -9.19
CA CYS A 52 4.78 -3.28 -8.55
C CYS A 52 3.53 -3.55 -9.40
N LEU A 53 3.06 -2.58 -10.21
CA LEU A 53 1.97 -2.79 -11.15
C LEU A 53 2.44 -3.63 -12.35
N GLU A 54 3.64 -3.36 -12.87
CA GLU A 54 4.16 -4.05 -14.07
C GLU A 54 4.51 -5.52 -13.81
N ASP A 55 5.09 -5.81 -12.65
CA ASP A 55 5.61 -7.14 -12.34
C ASP A 55 4.65 -8.03 -11.54
N CYS A 56 3.52 -7.50 -11.05
CA CYS A 56 2.53 -8.31 -10.33
C CYS A 56 1.83 -9.29 -11.29
N PRO A 57 1.95 -10.61 -11.10
CA PRO A 57 1.38 -11.59 -12.04
C PRO A 57 -0.15 -11.76 -11.91
N VAL A 58 -0.76 -11.10 -10.93
CA VAL A 58 -2.18 -11.22 -10.57
C VAL A 58 -2.85 -9.86 -10.36
N ASP A 59 -2.26 -8.78 -10.88
CA ASP A 59 -2.86 -7.44 -10.95
C ASP A 59 -3.43 -6.92 -9.60
N VAL A 60 -2.64 -7.04 -8.52
CA VAL A 60 -3.04 -6.56 -7.18
C VAL A 60 -3.27 -5.04 -7.14
N PHE A 61 -2.46 -4.29 -7.89
CA PHE A 61 -2.33 -2.85 -7.73
C PHE A 61 -3.02 -2.07 -8.86
N GLU A 62 -3.69 -0.98 -8.50
CA GLU A 62 -4.23 0.01 -9.43
C GLU A 62 -3.64 1.41 -9.16
N TRP A 63 -3.77 2.32 -10.13
CA TRP A 63 -3.37 3.71 -9.93
C TRP A 63 -4.51 4.51 -9.30
N VAL A 64 -4.23 5.21 -8.20
CA VAL A 64 -5.13 6.20 -7.61
C VAL A 64 -4.47 7.59 -7.62
N ASP A 65 -5.27 8.63 -7.86
CA ASP A 65 -4.81 10.02 -7.83
C ASP A 65 -4.57 10.48 -6.38
N SER A 66 -3.43 11.13 -6.13
CA SER A 66 -3.09 11.74 -4.84
C SER A 66 -2.63 13.20 -5.00
N PRO A 67 -3.51 14.09 -5.50
CA PRO A 67 -3.10 15.41 -5.93
C PRO A 67 -2.59 16.28 -4.78
N GLY A 68 -1.40 16.88 -4.95
CA GLY A 68 -0.76 17.74 -3.95
C GLY A 68 0.06 17.01 -2.90
N HIS A 69 0.14 15.67 -2.92
CA HIS A 69 0.98 14.92 -2.00
C HIS A 69 2.48 15.13 -2.32
N PRO A 70 3.35 15.34 -1.30
CA PRO A 70 4.75 15.72 -1.52
C PRO A 70 5.58 14.72 -2.32
N GLU A 71 5.35 13.42 -2.13
CA GLU A 71 6.14 12.37 -2.79
C GLU A 71 5.74 12.06 -4.23
N SER A 72 4.43 12.08 -4.55
CA SER A 72 3.91 11.79 -5.89
C SER A 72 2.43 12.17 -6.00
N GLU A 73 1.96 12.49 -7.21
CA GLU A 73 0.56 12.81 -7.52
C GLU A 73 -0.29 11.56 -7.83
N LEU A 74 0.31 10.37 -7.78
CA LEU A 74 -0.31 9.06 -8.00
C LEU A 74 0.19 8.08 -6.93
N LYS A 75 -0.59 7.06 -6.61
CA LYS A 75 -0.20 5.96 -5.70
C LYS A 75 -0.59 4.61 -6.28
N ALA A 76 0.22 3.59 -5.96
CA ALA A 76 -0.10 2.20 -6.26
C ALA A 76 -1.03 1.67 -5.16
N ASP A 77 -2.33 1.69 -5.42
CA ASP A 77 -3.37 1.25 -4.49
C ASP A 77 -3.53 -0.27 -4.53
N PRO A 78 -3.54 -0.98 -3.39
CA PRO A 78 -3.69 -2.44 -3.35
C PRO A 78 -5.17 -2.88 -3.48
N ALA A 79 -5.87 -2.36 -4.49
CA ALA A 79 -7.29 -2.57 -4.74
C ALA A 79 -7.73 -4.04 -4.75
N ASN A 80 -6.84 -4.94 -5.18
CA ASN A 80 -7.09 -6.38 -5.28
C ASN A 80 -6.19 -7.20 -4.34
N GLU A 81 -5.95 -6.72 -3.11
CA GLU A 81 -5.07 -7.41 -2.14
C GLU A 81 -5.50 -8.85 -1.79
N ASP A 82 -6.78 -9.19 -2.02
CA ASP A 82 -7.33 -10.54 -1.85
C ASP A 82 -6.84 -11.54 -2.91
N GLN A 83 -6.35 -11.04 -4.05
CA GLN A 83 -5.79 -11.86 -5.14
C GLN A 83 -4.30 -12.17 -4.97
N CYS A 84 -3.64 -11.54 -4.00
CA CYS A 84 -2.21 -11.72 -3.78
C CYS A 84 -1.85 -13.20 -3.54
N ILE A 85 -0.79 -13.65 -4.21
CA ILE A 85 -0.29 -15.02 -4.16
C ILE A 85 1.04 -15.16 -3.40
N ASP A 86 1.38 -14.18 -2.55
CA ASP A 86 2.57 -14.18 -1.70
C ASP A 86 3.90 -14.34 -2.46
N CYS A 87 3.99 -13.83 -3.69
CA CYS A 87 5.18 -13.98 -4.53
C CYS A 87 6.35 -13.06 -4.11
N MET A 88 6.07 -12.03 -3.31
CA MET A 88 7.02 -11.04 -2.78
C MET A 88 7.75 -10.16 -3.82
N ILE A 89 7.41 -10.25 -5.10
CA ILE A 89 8.06 -9.46 -6.16
C ILE A 89 7.90 -7.96 -5.92
N CYS A 90 6.69 -7.49 -5.59
CA CYS A 90 6.40 -6.08 -5.34
C CYS A 90 7.22 -5.48 -4.19
N VAL A 91 7.49 -6.28 -3.14
CA VAL A 91 8.34 -5.88 -2.01
C VAL A 91 9.78 -5.70 -2.48
N ASP A 92 10.31 -6.65 -3.27
CA ASP A 92 11.69 -6.62 -3.74
C ASP A 92 11.99 -5.53 -4.78
N VAL A 93 11.00 -5.17 -5.63
CA VAL A 93 11.20 -4.18 -6.72
C VAL A 93 10.94 -2.75 -6.29
N CYS A 94 10.26 -2.50 -5.16
CA CYS A 94 9.94 -1.16 -4.72
C CYS A 94 11.23 -0.40 -4.30
N PRO A 95 11.60 0.72 -4.94
CA PRO A 95 12.88 1.39 -4.69
C PRO A 95 12.96 2.08 -3.31
N VAL A 96 11.84 2.20 -2.61
CA VAL A 96 11.68 2.90 -1.33
C VAL A 96 11.09 2.00 -0.25
N ASP A 97 10.95 0.70 -0.52
CA ASP A 97 10.37 -0.28 0.40
C ASP A 97 9.01 0.17 0.95
N ALA A 98 8.12 0.65 0.07
CA ALA A 98 6.79 1.15 0.43
C ALA A 98 5.74 0.05 0.63
N ILE A 99 6.07 -1.19 0.30
CA ILE A 99 5.11 -2.30 0.23
C ILE A 99 5.51 -3.37 1.24
N ASP A 100 4.54 -3.80 2.04
CA ASP A 100 4.65 -4.95 2.95
C ASP A 100 3.60 -6.01 2.57
N VAL A 101 4.00 -7.28 2.59
CA VAL A 101 3.10 -8.42 2.32
C VAL A 101 3.27 -9.44 3.43
N ASP A 102 2.18 -9.77 4.11
CA ASP A 102 2.15 -10.77 5.18
C ASP A 102 1.02 -11.77 4.96
N ALA A 103 1.36 -13.00 4.55
CA ALA A 103 0.41 -14.09 4.34
C ALA A 103 -0.45 -14.42 5.59
N GLY A 104 0.03 -14.10 6.80
CA GLY A 104 -0.73 -14.22 8.04
C GLY A 104 -1.90 -13.25 8.13
N ARG A 105 -1.90 -12.19 7.31
CA ARG A 105 -2.95 -11.18 7.19
C ARG A 105 -3.95 -11.45 6.05
N ALA A 106 -3.73 -12.49 5.24
CA ALA A 106 -4.66 -12.87 4.19
C ALA A 106 -6.10 -13.04 4.72
N GLY A 107 -7.06 -12.33 4.10
CA GLY A 107 -8.47 -12.35 4.50
C GLY A 107 -8.83 -11.48 5.71
N ARG A 108 -7.89 -10.68 6.24
CA ARG A 108 -8.17 -9.61 7.22
C ARG A 108 -8.56 -8.32 6.51
N ILE A 109 -9.62 -8.41 5.72
CA ILE A 109 -10.20 -7.32 4.92
C ILE A 109 -11.37 -6.72 5.70
#